data_AF-A0A3D4JP44-F1
#
_entry.id   AF-A0A3D4JP44-F1
#
_cell.length_a   1.000
_cell.length_b   1.000
_cell.length_c   1.000
_cell.angle_alpha   90.00
_cell.angle_beta   90.00
_cell.angle_gamma   90.00
#
_symmetry.space_group_name_H-M   'P 1'
#
loop_
_entity.id
_entity.type
_entity.pdbx_description
1 polymer ?
#
loop_
_entity_poly.entity_id
_entity_poly.type
_entity_poly.pdbx_seq_one_letter_code
_entity_poly.pdbx_strand_id
1 'polypeptide(L)'
;MGANEIIALLLLGALSFICFEKPSKENKILLAIGIIGFLISFLAPGNFNRMVKSDDAFYWMWTKRAAFFTFNFGYIFIKIVFLIPLFTALFFEELTILKSKINFIKACIICMISLLPLMFLGYLINIVGRQNDNIVIFFLSTFSFILLYKKENIKRFWWISFLVIFLPETDFFSQSYSGFNIDYNMNNFVQEIAVTDLKSYDEEIKSRISLIQNSKEDSLKIDKIREVPKILYFDELSSAKEEKKYVNDQLEKYFNKKSIVVK
;
A
#
# COMPACT_ATOMS: atom_id res chain seq x y z
N MET A 1 -10.42 3.48 -8.85
CA MET A 1 -9.75 2.51 -9.73
C MET A 1 -9.28 1.37 -8.84
N GLY A 2 -9.45 0.12 -9.28
CA GLY A 2 -9.27 -1.07 -8.45
C GLY A 2 -8.05 -1.92 -8.81
N ALA A 3 -7.96 -3.09 -8.17
CA ALA A 3 -6.92 -4.09 -8.38
C ALA A 3 -6.85 -4.61 -9.83
N ASN A 4 -7.96 -4.56 -10.56
CA ASN A 4 -8.06 -5.06 -11.93
C ASN A 4 -7.25 -4.22 -12.92
N GLU A 5 -7.21 -2.90 -12.73
CA GLU A 5 -6.46 -1.97 -13.56
C GLU A 5 -4.94 -2.17 -13.39
N ILE A 6 -4.49 -2.50 -12.19
CA ILE A 6 -3.09 -2.86 -11.90
C ILE A 6 -2.72 -4.17 -12.59
N ILE A 7 -3.58 -5.19 -12.51
CA ILE A 7 -3.36 -6.47 -13.18
C ILE A 7 -3.29 -6.28 -14.70
N ALA A 8 -4.18 -5.46 -15.27
CA ALA A 8 -4.17 -5.15 -16.70
C ALA A 8 -2.85 -4.49 -17.14
N LEU A 9 -2.30 -3.60 -16.31
CA LEU A 9 -0.98 -3.00 -16.55
C LEU A 9 0.16 -4.00 -16.50
N LEU A 10 0.17 -4.89 -15.51
CA LEU A 10 1.18 -5.96 -15.40
C LEU A 10 1.13 -6.91 -16.60
N LEU A 11 -0.07 -7.30 -17.02
CA LEU A 11 -0.28 -8.14 -18.19
C LEU A 11 0.19 -7.44 -19.48
N LEU A 12 -0.14 -6.16 -19.65
CA LEU A 12 0.30 -5.38 -20.80
C LEU A 12 1.83 -5.23 -20.83
N GLY A 13 2.45 -5.02 -19.67
CA GLY A 13 3.91 -5.00 -19.53
C GLY A 13 4.55 -6.34 -19.90
N ALA A 14 4.01 -7.45 -19.39
CA ALA A 14 4.48 -8.79 -19.73
C ALA A 14 4.33 -9.10 -21.24
N LEU A 15 3.19 -8.74 -21.84
CA LEU A 15 2.96 -8.85 -23.28
C LEU A 15 3.97 -8.04 -24.09
N SER A 16 4.26 -6.81 -23.65
CA SER A 16 5.27 -5.95 -24.27
C SER A 16 6.66 -6.59 -24.22
N PHE A 17 7.02 -7.20 -23.08
CA PHE A 17 8.27 -7.94 -22.92
C PHE A 17 8.36 -9.16 -23.84
N ILE A 18 7.29 -9.97 -23.90
CA ILE A 18 7.25 -11.16 -24.76
C ILE A 18 7.39 -10.75 -26.23
N CYS A 19 6.70 -9.70 -26.67
CA CYS A 19 6.81 -9.19 -28.03
C CYS A 19 8.22 -8.66 -28.35
N PHE A 20 8.91 -8.08 -27.37
CA PHE A 20 10.30 -7.63 -27.52
C PHE A 20 11.28 -8.80 -27.61
N GLU A 21 11.15 -9.81 -26.73
CA GLU A 21 12.04 -10.97 -26.69
C GLU A 21 11.86 -11.92 -27.90
N LYS A 22 10.62 -12.12 -28.34
CA LYS A 22 10.27 -13.01 -29.44
C LYS A 22 9.38 -12.25 -30.43
N PRO A 23 9.95 -11.40 -31.31
CA PRO A 23 9.15 -10.64 -32.25
C PRO A 23 8.56 -11.57 -33.32
N SER A 24 7.31 -11.97 -33.14
CA SER A 24 6.52 -12.73 -34.13
C SER A 24 5.28 -11.93 -34.54
N LYS A 25 4.66 -12.30 -35.67
CA LYS A 25 3.44 -11.64 -36.13
C LYS A 25 2.31 -11.84 -35.12
N GLU A 26 2.22 -13.03 -34.54
CA GLU A 26 1.27 -13.43 -33.51
C GLU A 26 1.46 -12.61 -32.23
N ASN A 27 2.70 -12.46 -31.76
CA ASN A 27 2.99 -11.68 -30.56
C ASN A 27 2.70 -10.18 -30.75
N LYS A 28 2.93 -9.64 -31.95
CA LYS A 28 2.55 -8.25 -32.28
C LYS A 28 1.03 -8.07 -32.32
N ILE A 29 0.29 -9.01 -32.88
CA ILE A 29 -1.18 -8.99 -32.89
C ILE A 29 -1.71 -9.08 -31.46
N LEU A 30 -1.16 -9.98 -30.64
CA LEU A 30 -1.56 -10.14 -29.24
C LEU A 30 -1.27 -8.87 -28.43
N LEU A 31 -0.12 -8.22 -28.64
CA LEU A 31 0.19 -6.92 -28.03
C LEU A 31 -0.79 -5.83 -28.47
N ALA A 32 -1.14 -5.75 -29.76
CA ALA A 32 -2.11 -4.78 -30.27
C ALA A 32 -3.50 -4.99 -29.63
N ILE A 33 -3.96 -6.24 -29.54
CA ILE A 33 -5.21 -6.58 -28.83
C ILE A 33 -5.12 -6.18 -27.36
N GLY A 34 -3.99 -6.46 -26.70
CA GLY A 34 -3.74 -6.06 -25.31
C GLY A 34 -3.82 -4.55 -25.11
N ILE A 35 -3.18 -3.76 -25.98
CA ILE A 35 -3.24 -2.28 -25.94
C ILE A 35 -4.69 -1.79 -26.13
N ILE A 36 -5.40 -2.32 -27.13
CA ILE A 36 -6.79 -1.92 -27.41
C ILE A 36 -7.69 -2.27 -26.22
N GLY A 37 -7.62 -3.49 -25.70
CA GLY A 37 -8.40 -3.94 -24.55
C GLY A 37 -8.10 -3.12 -23.29
N PHE A 38 -6.83 -2.78 -23.07
CA PHE A 38 -6.39 -1.89 -22.01
C PHE A 38 -7.04 -0.50 -22.12
N LEU A 39 -6.98 0.11 -23.31
CA LEU A 39 -7.58 1.42 -23.56
C LEU A 39 -9.10 1.39 -23.36
N ILE A 40 -9.79 0.38 -23.86
CA ILE A 40 -11.24 0.22 -23.67
C ILE A 40 -11.59 0.10 -22.18
N SER A 41 -10.82 -0.69 -21.43
CA SER A 41 -11.03 -0.87 -19.99
C SER A 41 -10.84 0.44 -19.21
N PHE A 42 -9.78 1.20 -19.51
CA PHE A 42 -9.53 2.49 -18.86
C PHE A 42 -10.55 3.56 -19.24
N LEU A 43 -10.98 3.57 -20.50
CA LEU A 43 -11.99 4.50 -21.04
C LEU A 43 -13.44 4.07 -20.75
N ALA A 44 -13.66 3.02 -19.97
CA ALA A 44 -15.01 2.57 -19.63
C ALA A 44 -15.78 3.66 -18.88
N PRO A 45 -17.06 3.94 -19.22
CA PRO A 45 -17.86 5.00 -18.59
C PRO A 45 -17.94 4.90 -17.06
N GLY A 46 -17.91 3.68 -16.51
CA GLY A 46 -17.88 3.45 -15.06
C GLY A 46 -16.64 4.03 -14.36
N ASN A 47 -15.50 4.12 -15.04
CA ASN A 47 -14.29 4.75 -14.49
C ASN A 47 -14.41 6.28 -14.45
N PHE A 48 -15.08 6.88 -15.43
CA PHE A 48 -15.37 8.31 -15.46
C PHE A 48 -16.46 8.71 -14.47
N ASN A 49 -17.51 7.90 -14.31
CA ASN A 49 -18.58 8.15 -13.34
C ASN A 49 -18.10 8.06 -11.88
N ARG A 50 -16.98 7.36 -11.61
CA ARG A 50 -16.30 7.34 -10.30
C ARG A 50 -15.42 8.58 -10.07
N MET A 51 -15.15 9.38 -11.10
CA MET A 51 -14.44 10.64 -10.92
C MET A 51 -15.43 11.68 -10.40
N VAL A 52 -15.17 12.18 -9.20
CA VAL A 52 -15.99 13.21 -8.53
C VAL A 52 -16.22 14.39 -9.48
N LYS A 53 -17.49 14.81 -9.63
CA LYS A 53 -17.82 16.08 -10.29
C LYS A 53 -17.18 17.19 -9.47
N SER A 54 -16.19 17.84 -10.06
CA SER A 54 -15.48 18.98 -9.47
C SER A 54 -15.97 20.24 -10.15
N ASP A 55 -16.37 21.24 -9.36
CA ASP A 55 -16.72 22.57 -9.86
C ASP A 55 -15.49 23.36 -10.33
N ASP A 56 -14.28 22.88 -10.05
CA ASP A 56 -13.04 23.47 -10.57
C ASP A 56 -12.93 23.34 -12.10
N ALA A 57 -12.37 24.37 -12.73
CA ALA A 57 -11.98 24.32 -14.14
C ALA A 57 -11.09 23.10 -14.44
N PHE A 58 -11.34 22.45 -15.58
CA PHE A 58 -10.68 21.19 -15.99
C PHE A 58 -9.15 21.21 -15.77
N TYR A 59 -8.46 22.26 -16.22
CA TYR A 59 -7.01 22.39 -16.07
C TYR A 59 -6.55 22.45 -14.61
N TRP A 60 -7.32 23.10 -13.74
CA TRP A 60 -7.02 23.23 -12.32
C TRP A 60 -7.15 21.89 -11.59
N MET A 61 -8.22 21.14 -11.91
CA MET A 61 -8.42 19.79 -11.41
C MET A 61 -7.26 18.85 -11.82
N TRP A 62 -6.84 18.87 -13.08
CA TRP A 62 -5.73 18.03 -13.55
C TRP A 62 -4.39 18.45 -12.98
N THR A 63 -4.16 19.75 -12.79
CA THR A 63 -2.94 20.26 -12.15
C THR A 63 -2.85 19.79 -10.70
N LYS A 64 -3.95 19.92 -9.93
CA LYS A 64 -4.02 19.38 -8.56
C LYS A 64 -3.73 17.89 -8.55
N ARG A 65 -4.38 17.11 -9.43
CA ARG A 65 -4.16 15.65 -9.52
C ARG A 65 -2.72 15.29 -9.87
N ALA A 66 -2.11 16.00 -10.80
CA ALA A 66 -0.70 15.79 -11.17
C ALA A 66 0.24 16.12 -10.01
N ALA A 67 -0.03 17.20 -9.27
CA ALA A 67 0.72 17.55 -8.06
C ALA A 67 0.57 16.45 -7.00
N PHE A 68 -0.66 16.06 -6.66
CA PHE A 68 -0.93 14.99 -5.69
C PHE A 68 -0.26 13.67 -6.10
N PHE A 69 -0.39 13.27 -7.37
CA PHE A 69 0.30 12.10 -7.91
C PHE A 69 1.82 12.18 -7.72
N THR A 70 2.41 13.33 -8.05
CA THR A 70 3.86 13.52 -7.97
C THR A 70 4.35 13.45 -6.52
N PHE A 71 3.64 14.08 -5.59
CA PHE A 71 3.95 14.01 -4.16
C PHE A 71 3.79 12.59 -3.60
N ASN A 72 2.69 11.91 -3.93
CA ASN A 72 2.43 10.54 -3.47
C ASN A 72 3.47 9.56 -4.03
N PHE A 73 3.71 9.62 -5.34
CA PHE A 73 4.71 8.79 -5.98
C PHE A 73 6.11 9.09 -5.44
N GLY A 74 6.48 10.36 -5.29
CA GLY A 74 7.76 10.76 -4.71
C GLY A 74 7.94 10.22 -3.30
N TYR A 75 6.91 10.32 -2.46
CA TYR A 75 6.90 9.76 -1.11
C TYR A 75 7.10 8.23 -1.11
N ILE A 76 6.31 7.49 -1.90
CA ILE A 76 6.44 6.03 -2.03
C ILE A 76 7.83 5.67 -2.55
N PHE A 77 8.30 6.36 -3.58
CA PHE A 77 9.60 6.12 -4.21
C PHE A 77 10.75 6.36 -3.23
N ILE A 78 10.74 7.47 -2.49
CA ILE A 78 11.75 7.77 -1.46
C ILE A 78 11.78 6.65 -0.43
N LYS A 79 10.60 6.24 0.09
CA LYS A 79 10.53 5.17 1.10
C LYS A 79 11.17 3.88 0.61
N ILE A 80 10.89 3.52 -0.64
CA ILE A 80 11.37 2.30 -1.29
C ILE A 80 12.85 2.37 -1.61
N VAL A 81 13.36 3.53 -2.06
CA VAL A 81 14.76 3.68 -2.42
C VAL A 81 15.68 3.39 -1.24
N PHE A 82 15.28 3.78 -0.02
CA PHE A 82 16.02 3.46 1.19
C PHE A 82 16.06 1.96 1.51
N LEU A 83 15.15 1.15 0.98
CA LEU A 83 15.14 -0.31 1.18
C LEU A 83 16.01 -1.07 0.17
N ILE A 84 16.40 -0.43 -0.94
CA ILE A 84 17.18 -1.08 -2.00
C ILE A 84 18.50 -1.67 -1.50
N PRO A 85 19.33 -0.98 -0.68
CA PRO A 85 20.59 -1.56 -0.22
C PRO A 85 20.40 -2.87 0.54
N LEU A 86 19.38 -2.94 1.40
CA LEU A 86 19.00 -4.15 2.12
C LEU A 86 18.49 -5.24 1.18
N PHE A 87 17.59 -4.90 0.27
CA PHE A 87 17.06 -5.87 -0.70
C PHE A 87 18.16 -6.45 -1.59
N THR A 88 19.08 -5.60 -2.06
CA THR A 88 20.25 -6.02 -2.85
C THR A 88 21.20 -6.91 -2.03
N ALA A 89 21.34 -6.66 -0.73
CA ALA A 89 22.17 -7.48 0.14
C ALA A 89 21.55 -8.87 0.40
N LEU A 90 20.23 -8.92 0.63
CA LEU A 90 19.48 -10.15 0.89
C LEU A 90 19.49 -11.11 -0.32
N PHE A 91 19.30 -10.58 -1.53
CA PHE A 91 19.20 -11.38 -2.75
C PHE A 91 20.47 -11.32 -3.62
N PHE A 92 21.62 -11.01 -3.03
CA PHE A 92 22.83 -10.72 -3.81
C PHE A 92 23.26 -11.89 -4.70
N GLU A 93 23.21 -13.11 -4.17
CA GLU A 93 23.64 -14.31 -4.89
C GLU A 93 22.72 -14.61 -6.06
N GLU A 94 21.40 -14.58 -5.84
CA GLU A 94 20.38 -14.82 -6.85
C GLU A 94 20.42 -13.76 -7.95
N LEU A 95 20.56 -12.49 -7.58
CA LEU A 95 20.68 -11.38 -8.53
C LEU A 95 21.97 -11.49 -9.35
N THR A 96 23.07 -11.95 -8.76
CA THR A 96 24.34 -12.16 -9.48
C THR A 96 24.24 -13.32 -10.46
N ILE A 97 23.60 -14.42 -10.07
CA ILE A 97 23.30 -15.55 -10.97
C ILE A 97 22.44 -15.05 -12.14
N LEU A 98 21.40 -14.26 -11.86
CA LEU A 98 20.52 -13.72 -12.90
C LEU A 98 21.24 -12.75 -13.85
N LYS A 99 22.19 -11.97 -13.32
CA LYS A 99 23.01 -11.02 -14.10
C LYS A 99 23.87 -11.72 -15.15
N SER A 100 24.26 -12.97 -14.91
CA SER A 100 24.98 -13.76 -15.92
C SER A 100 24.09 -14.27 -17.07
N LYS A 101 22.75 -14.25 -16.89
CA LYS A 101 21.78 -14.82 -17.85
C LYS A 101 21.01 -13.76 -18.64
N ILE A 102 20.81 -12.58 -18.04
CA ILE A 102 20.05 -11.47 -18.63
C ILE A 102 21.06 -10.37 -19.01
N ASN A 103 20.77 -9.54 -20.01
CA ASN A 103 21.60 -8.38 -20.33
C ASN A 103 20.98 -7.09 -19.74
N PHE A 104 21.77 -6.01 -19.70
CA PHE A 104 21.32 -4.75 -19.10
C PHE A 104 20.06 -4.16 -19.76
N ILE A 105 19.96 -4.23 -21.09
CA ILE A 105 18.80 -3.70 -21.83
C ILE A 105 17.51 -4.42 -21.42
N LYS A 106 17.54 -5.75 -21.36
CA LYS A 106 16.40 -6.56 -20.90
C LYS A 106 16.06 -6.28 -19.45
N ALA A 107 17.06 -6.12 -18.59
CA ALA A 107 16.85 -5.74 -17.20
C ALA A 107 16.13 -4.38 -17.07
N CYS A 108 16.51 -3.38 -17.88
CA CYS A 108 15.82 -2.09 -17.97
C CYS A 108 14.34 -2.24 -18.34
N ILE A 109 14.02 -3.07 -19.35
CA ILE A 109 12.63 -3.31 -19.77
C ILE A 109 11.82 -3.96 -18.64
N ILE A 110 12.38 -4.98 -17.98
CA ILE A 110 11.74 -5.66 -16.84
C ILE A 110 11.46 -4.66 -15.70
N CYS A 111 12.40 -3.76 -15.41
CA CYS A 111 12.16 -2.75 -14.40
C CYS A 111 11.10 -1.73 -14.79
N MET A 112 11.01 -1.34 -16.07
CA MET A 112 9.92 -0.44 -16.52
C MET A 112 8.55 -1.08 -16.30
N ILE A 113 8.44 -2.40 -16.46
CA ILE A 113 7.20 -3.16 -16.20
C ILE A 113 6.81 -3.10 -14.72
N SER A 114 7.78 -3.04 -13.81
CA SER A 114 7.51 -2.88 -12.37
C SER A 114 7.35 -1.42 -11.92
N LEU A 115 8.02 -0.46 -12.58
CA LEU A 115 7.96 0.96 -12.24
C LEU A 115 6.58 1.53 -12.53
N LEU A 116 5.96 1.09 -13.61
CA LEU A 116 4.67 1.63 -14.03
C LEU A 116 3.54 1.29 -13.03
N PRO A 117 3.34 0.04 -12.58
CA PRO A 117 2.46 -0.28 -11.45
C PRO A 117 2.78 0.49 -10.17
N LEU A 118 4.07 0.71 -9.87
CA LEU A 118 4.47 1.53 -8.71
C LEU A 118 4.03 2.99 -8.85
N MET A 119 4.15 3.57 -10.05
CA MET A 119 3.62 4.91 -10.33
C MET A 119 2.12 4.95 -10.11
N PHE A 120 1.37 3.93 -10.55
CA PHE A 120 -0.07 3.85 -10.33
C PHE A 120 -0.48 3.75 -8.85
N LEU A 121 0.36 3.20 -7.98
CA LEU A 121 0.13 3.28 -6.53
C LEU A 121 0.10 4.73 -6.02
N GLY A 122 0.94 5.61 -6.56
CA GLY A 122 0.91 7.05 -6.24
C GLY A 122 -0.38 7.75 -6.70
N TYR A 123 -1.07 7.19 -7.68
CA TYR A 123 -2.37 7.68 -8.16
C TYR A 123 -3.54 7.16 -7.31
N LEU A 124 -3.43 5.94 -6.77
CA LEU A 124 -4.42 5.31 -5.90
C LEU A 124 -4.22 5.78 -4.45
N ILE A 125 -4.68 7.01 -4.19
CA ILE A 125 -4.70 7.65 -2.87
C ILE A 125 -5.12 6.64 -1.78
N ASN A 126 -4.19 6.32 -0.87
CA ASN A 126 -4.42 5.70 0.45
C ASN A 126 -5.31 4.45 0.53
N ILE A 127 -5.25 3.53 -0.43
CA ILE A 127 -5.81 2.18 -0.20
C ILE A 127 -4.67 1.28 0.23
N VAL A 128 -4.37 1.32 1.54
CA VAL A 128 -3.44 0.38 2.20
C VAL A 128 -4.06 -1.02 2.09
N GLY A 129 -3.53 -1.82 1.18
CA GLY A 129 -3.90 -3.23 1.03
C GLY A 129 -2.66 -4.04 0.70
N ARG A 130 -2.62 -5.30 1.14
CA ARG A 130 -1.52 -6.27 0.89
C ARG A 130 -1.10 -6.39 -0.58
N GLN A 131 -1.97 -6.02 -1.51
CA GLN A 131 -1.68 -6.00 -2.95
C GLN A 131 -0.62 -4.96 -3.32
N ASN A 132 -0.50 -3.88 -2.56
CA ASN A 132 0.51 -2.84 -2.77
C ASN A 132 1.90 -3.34 -2.40
N ASP A 133 2.01 -4.15 -1.34
CA ASP A 133 3.29 -4.71 -0.88
C ASP A 133 3.93 -5.58 -1.97
N ASN A 134 3.11 -6.36 -2.69
CA ASN A 134 3.60 -7.18 -3.81
C ASN A 134 4.17 -6.33 -4.95
N ILE A 135 3.57 -5.18 -5.25
CA ILE A 135 4.06 -4.25 -6.28
C ILE A 135 5.37 -3.62 -5.84
N VAL A 136 5.47 -3.23 -4.56
CA VAL A 136 6.69 -2.69 -3.96
C VAL A 136 7.82 -3.72 -3.98
N ILE A 137 7.56 -4.96 -3.58
CA ILE A 137 8.54 -6.06 -3.61
C ILE A 137 8.98 -6.35 -5.05
N PHE A 138 8.04 -6.36 -6.01
CA PHE A 138 8.36 -6.57 -7.41
C PHE A 138 9.28 -5.47 -7.95
N PHE A 139 8.97 -4.20 -7.66
CA PHE A 139 9.84 -3.08 -8.03
C PHE A 139 11.20 -3.12 -7.32
N LEU A 140 11.24 -3.43 -6.02
CA LEU A 140 12.50 -3.58 -5.28
C LEU A 140 13.39 -4.64 -5.92
N SER A 141 12.81 -5.76 -6.35
CA SER A 141 13.54 -6.85 -6.98
C SER A 141 14.17 -6.44 -8.31
N THR A 142 13.38 -5.87 -9.21
CA THR A 142 13.83 -5.48 -10.55
C THR A 142 14.76 -4.28 -10.51
N PHE A 143 14.54 -3.31 -9.62
CA PHE A 143 15.38 -2.13 -9.50
C PHE A 143 16.70 -2.43 -8.80
N SER A 144 16.70 -3.29 -7.77
CA SER A 144 17.93 -3.84 -7.16
C SER A 144 18.75 -4.60 -8.21
N PHE A 145 18.09 -5.39 -9.07
CA PHE A 145 18.75 -6.08 -10.17
C PHE A 145 19.45 -5.13 -11.15
N ILE A 146 18.79 -4.04 -11.56
CA ILE A 146 19.41 -3.01 -12.41
C ILE A 146 20.61 -2.37 -11.71
N LEU A 147 20.47 -2.03 -10.42
CA LEU A 147 21.54 -1.39 -9.67
C LEU A 147 22.75 -2.30 -9.52
N LEU A 148 22.57 -3.62 -9.47
CA LEU A 148 23.66 -4.60 -9.49
C LEU A 148 24.54 -4.52 -10.77
N TYR A 149 23.98 -4.08 -11.92
CA TYR A 149 24.79 -3.85 -13.12
C TYR A 149 25.70 -2.61 -12.99
N LYS A 150 25.24 -1.60 -12.26
CA LYS A 150 25.90 -0.29 -12.16
C LYS A 150 26.83 -0.19 -10.93
N LYS A 151 26.41 -0.74 -9.79
CA LYS A 151 27.08 -0.61 -8.48
C LYS A 151 26.81 -1.83 -7.59
N GLU A 152 27.64 -2.86 -7.72
CA GLU A 152 27.59 -4.05 -6.85
C GLU A 152 27.85 -3.73 -5.36
N ASN A 153 28.59 -2.64 -5.09
CA ASN A 153 28.89 -2.20 -3.73
C ASN A 153 27.71 -1.60 -2.98
N ILE A 154 26.54 -1.39 -3.62
CA ILE A 154 25.38 -0.77 -2.96
C ILE A 154 24.90 -1.59 -1.75
N LYS A 155 25.08 -2.92 -1.79
CA LYS A 155 24.75 -3.81 -0.66
C LYS A 155 25.50 -3.47 0.64
N ARG A 156 26.66 -2.81 0.57
CA ARG A 156 27.43 -2.43 1.78
C ARG A 156 26.67 -1.43 2.65
N PHE A 157 25.70 -0.72 2.08
CA PHE A 157 24.86 0.25 2.77
C PHE A 157 23.56 -0.36 3.32
N TRP A 158 23.46 -1.69 3.41
CA TRP A 158 22.27 -2.38 3.93
C TRP A 158 21.84 -1.88 5.32
N TRP A 159 22.79 -1.49 6.16
CA TRP A 159 22.53 -0.98 7.51
C TRP A 159 21.78 0.37 7.50
N ILE A 160 21.93 1.18 6.43
CA ILE A 160 21.17 2.42 6.27
C ILE A 160 19.68 2.12 6.12
N SER A 161 19.34 1.09 5.34
CA SER A 161 17.97 0.62 5.22
C SER A 161 17.40 0.20 6.58
N PHE A 162 18.19 -0.50 7.39
CA PHE A 162 17.79 -0.87 8.75
C PHE A 162 17.49 0.36 9.61
N LEU A 163 18.40 1.34 9.66
CA LEU A 163 18.18 2.58 10.41
C LEU A 163 16.89 3.27 9.98
N VAL A 164 16.64 3.34 8.67
CA VAL A 164 15.46 3.98 8.11
C VAL A 164 14.18 3.24 8.48
N ILE A 165 14.17 1.90 8.45
CA ILE A 165 13.00 1.10 8.84
C ILE A 165 12.64 1.28 10.33
N PHE A 166 13.62 1.56 11.18
CA PHE A 166 13.42 1.81 12.61
C PHE A 166 13.24 3.29 12.96
N LEU A 167 13.20 4.19 11.98
CA LEU A 167 12.91 5.59 12.26
C LEU A 167 11.49 5.74 12.84
N PRO A 168 11.31 6.61 13.84
CA PRO A 168 9.98 6.94 14.31
C PRO A 168 9.18 7.66 13.23
N GLU A 169 7.86 7.57 13.33
CA GLU A 169 6.95 8.32 12.48
C GLU A 169 7.27 9.81 12.57
N THR A 170 7.34 10.47 11.42
CA THR A 170 7.67 11.89 11.35
C THR A 170 6.41 12.74 11.21
N ASP A 171 6.08 13.57 12.19
CA ASP A 171 4.92 14.47 12.14
C ASP A 171 5.22 15.81 11.47
N PHE A 172 5.75 15.78 10.24
CA PHE A 172 6.06 17.01 9.51
C PHE A 172 4.81 17.70 8.95
N PHE A 173 3.73 16.96 8.72
CA PHE A 173 2.52 17.46 8.08
C PHE A 173 1.32 17.47 9.03
N SER A 174 0.39 18.40 8.82
CA SER A 174 -0.85 18.48 9.59
C SER A 174 -1.75 17.26 9.33
N GLN A 175 -2.74 17.01 10.20
CA GLN A 175 -3.62 15.84 10.12
C GLN A 175 -4.24 15.61 8.73
N SER A 176 -4.58 16.67 7.99
CA SER A 176 -5.12 16.60 6.62
C SER A 176 -4.13 16.07 5.58
N TYR A 177 -2.84 16.02 5.91
CA TYR A 177 -1.73 15.55 5.07
C TYR A 177 -0.88 14.49 5.77
N SER A 178 -1.36 13.92 6.87
CA SER A 178 -0.69 12.87 7.65
C SER A 178 -0.27 11.66 6.82
N GLY A 179 -0.98 11.36 5.72
CA GLY A 179 -0.60 10.30 4.77
C GLY A 179 0.77 10.50 4.09
N PHE A 180 1.36 11.70 4.18
CA PHE A 180 2.71 12.00 3.68
C PHE A 180 3.79 11.95 4.77
N ASN A 181 3.43 11.67 6.03
CA ASN A 181 4.38 11.47 7.11
C ASN A 181 5.18 10.19 6.86
N ILE A 182 6.50 10.22 7.01
CA ILE A 182 7.34 9.03 6.81
C ILE A 182 7.16 8.11 8.01
N ASP A 183 6.21 7.18 7.92
CA ASP A 183 6.07 6.08 8.87
C ASP A 183 6.66 4.77 8.33
N TYR A 184 7.65 4.24 9.03
CA TYR A 184 8.04 2.85 8.89
C TYR A 184 7.46 2.08 10.08
N ASN A 185 6.34 1.39 9.82
CA ASN A 185 5.52 0.64 10.79
C ASN A 185 6.31 -0.29 11.75
N MET A 186 7.58 -0.58 11.48
CA MET A 186 8.42 -1.44 12.30
C MET A 186 8.79 -0.80 13.64
N ASN A 187 8.93 0.53 13.73
CA ASN A 187 9.14 1.19 15.03
C ASN A 187 7.88 1.05 15.90
N ASN A 188 6.70 1.25 15.32
CA ASN A 188 5.42 0.98 16.02
C ASN A 188 5.35 -0.49 16.47
N PHE A 189 5.90 -1.44 15.70
CA PHE A 189 5.90 -2.85 16.05
C PHE A 189 6.84 -3.18 17.21
N VAL A 190 8.03 -2.58 17.23
CA VAL A 190 8.95 -2.73 18.37
C VAL A 190 8.37 -2.06 19.62
N GLN A 191 7.79 -0.87 19.49
CA GLN A 191 7.09 -0.22 20.61
C GLN A 191 5.95 -1.08 21.12
N GLU A 192 5.17 -1.71 20.24
CA GLU A 192 4.07 -2.58 20.62
C GLU A 192 4.54 -3.85 21.35
N ILE A 193 5.61 -4.51 20.87
CA ILE A 193 6.18 -5.67 21.56
C ILE A 193 6.82 -5.31 22.91
N ALA A 194 7.49 -4.15 22.99
CA ALA A 194 8.31 -3.80 24.15
C ALA A 194 7.54 -3.03 25.23
N VAL A 195 6.48 -2.30 24.86
CA VAL A 195 5.81 -1.33 25.74
C VAL A 195 4.34 -1.66 25.95
N THR A 196 3.64 -2.18 24.94
CA THR A 196 2.20 -2.45 25.05
C THR A 196 1.96 -3.73 25.84
N ASP A 197 1.12 -3.65 26.87
CA ASP A 197 0.67 -4.83 27.61
C ASP A 197 -0.43 -5.56 26.81
N LEU A 198 0.00 -6.37 25.85
CA LEU A 198 -0.88 -7.17 25.00
C LEU A 198 -1.77 -8.14 25.80
N LYS A 199 -1.34 -8.54 27.00
CA LYS A 199 -2.12 -9.43 27.87
C LYS A 199 -3.27 -8.67 28.50
N SER A 200 -3.01 -7.48 29.04
CA SER A 200 -4.07 -6.61 29.57
C SER A 200 -5.08 -6.21 28.48
N TYR A 201 -4.62 -5.93 27.26
CA TYR A 201 -5.53 -5.71 26.13
C TYR A 201 -6.44 -6.91 25.83
N ASP A 202 -5.89 -8.13 25.75
CA ASP A 202 -6.68 -9.34 25.51
C ASP A 202 -7.71 -9.59 26.63
N GLU A 203 -7.33 -9.33 27.88
CA GLU A 203 -8.23 -9.41 29.04
C GLU A 203 -9.36 -8.36 28.96
N GLU A 204 -9.06 -7.10 28.59
CA GLU A 204 -10.04 -6.04 28.40
C GLU A 204 -11.03 -6.37 27.26
N ILE A 205 -10.53 -6.88 26.13
CA ILE A 205 -11.36 -7.32 24.99
C ILE A 205 -12.28 -8.46 25.40
N LYS A 206 -11.76 -9.50 26.06
CA LYS A 206 -12.57 -10.64 26.52
C LYS A 206 -13.63 -10.22 27.52
N SER A 207 -13.27 -9.34 28.46
CA SER A 207 -14.22 -8.78 29.43
C SER A 207 -15.34 -8.02 28.73
N ARG A 208 -14.99 -7.15 27.77
CA ARG A 208 -15.97 -6.39 26.98
C ARG A 208 -16.89 -7.30 26.17
N ILE A 209 -16.35 -8.30 25.47
CA ILE A 209 -17.14 -9.27 24.70
C ILE A 209 -18.09 -10.03 25.63
N SER A 210 -17.61 -10.50 26.77
CA SER A 210 -18.43 -11.20 27.76
C SER A 210 -19.57 -10.33 28.29
N LEU A 211 -19.30 -9.05 28.56
CA LEU A 211 -20.32 -8.09 29.03
C LEU A 211 -21.40 -7.87 27.97
N ILE A 212 -21.03 -7.72 26.70
CA ILE A 212 -21.99 -7.52 25.61
C ILE A 212 -22.85 -8.78 25.38
N GLN A 213 -22.22 -9.96 25.37
CA GLN A 213 -22.90 -11.24 25.14
C GLN A 213 -23.89 -11.58 26.26
N ASN A 214 -23.48 -11.35 27.51
CA ASN A 214 -24.29 -11.71 28.68
C ASN A 214 -25.31 -10.64 29.07
N SER A 215 -25.23 -9.44 28.49
CA SER A 215 -26.20 -8.39 28.74
C SER A 215 -27.56 -8.70 28.11
N LYS A 216 -28.62 -8.51 28.89
CA LYS A 216 -30.02 -8.58 28.44
C LYS A 216 -30.52 -7.27 27.85
N GLU A 217 -29.76 -6.18 27.98
CA GLU A 217 -30.15 -4.88 27.45
C GLU A 217 -29.82 -4.79 25.95
N ASP A 218 -30.72 -4.14 25.20
CA ASP A 218 -30.55 -3.92 23.76
C ASP A 218 -29.66 -2.71 23.46
N SER A 219 -29.41 -1.84 24.43
CA SER A 219 -28.56 -0.65 24.29
C SER A 219 -27.55 -0.60 25.41
N LEU A 220 -26.26 -0.58 25.06
CA LEU A 220 -25.16 -0.76 26.00
C LEU A 220 -24.21 0.45 25.98
N LYS A 221 -23.78 0.85 27.17
CA LYS A 221 -22.67 1.79 27.37
C LYS A 221 -21.50 1.05 28.00
N ILE A 222 -20.40 0.90 27.26
CA ILE A 222 -19.24 0.13 27.69
C ILE A 222 -18.03 1.04 27.93
N ASP A 223 -17.10 0.60 28.77
CA ASP A 223 -15.88 1.37 29.03
C ASP A 223 -14.93 1.28 27.85
N LYS A 224 -14.19 2.38 27.58
CA LYS A 224 -13.17 2.45 26.53
C LYS A 224 -12.02 1.48 26.82
N ILE A 225 -11.47 0.84 25.80
CA ILE A 225 -10.24 0.05 25.95
C ILE A 225 -9.11 1.03 26.26
N ARG A 226 -8.34 0.73 27.30
CA ARG A 226 -7.25 1.59 27.75
C ARG A 226 -5.97 1.22 27.03
N GLU A 227 -5.65 -0.07 27.00
CA GLU A 227 -4.48 -0.60 26.35
C GLU A 227 -4.79 -0.88 24.88
N VAL A 228 -4.59 0.10 24.01
CA VAL A 228 -4.87 -0.02 22.58
C VAL A 228 -3.58 -0.34 21.81
N PRO A 229 -3.45 -1.53 21.18
CA PRO A 229 -2.32 -1.84 20.32
C PRO A 229 -2.28 -0.90 19.11
N LYS A 230 -1.11 -0.42 18.70
CA LYS A 230 -1.01 0.53 17.58
C LYS A 230 -1.21 -0.12 16.22
N ILE A 231 -0.85 -1.40 16.07
CA ILE A 231 -0.84 -2.12 14.79
C ILE A 231 -2.04 -3.03 14.64
N LEU A 232 -2.45 -3.70 15.71
CA LEU A 232 -3.53 -4.70 15.67
C LEU A 232 -4.93 -4.11 15.91
N TYR A 233 -5.02 -2.83 16.30
CA TYR A 233 -6.30 -2.24 16.66
C TYR A 233 -6.95 -1.49 15.49
N PHE A 234 -8.16 -1.93 15.15
CA PHE A 234 -9.08 -1.16 14.31
C PHE A 234 -9.74 -0.09 15.18
N ASP A 235 -10.17 1.03 14.56
CA ASP A 235 -10.83 2.16 15.24
C ASP A 235 -11.66 1.79 16.48
N GLU A 236 -11.55 2.57 17.57
CA GLU A 236 -12.41 2.37 18.75
C GLU A 236 -13.86 2.80 18.45
N LEU A 237 -14.79 2.19 19.19
CA LEU A 237 -16.21 2.56 19.21
C LEU A 237 -16.41 4.04 19.53
N SER A 238 -17.35 4.66 18.82
CA SER A 238 -17.74 6.05 19.06
C SER A 238 -18.50 6.19 20.38
N SER A 239 -18.32 7.31 21.06
CA SER A 239 -19.16 7.67 22.22
C SER A 239 -20.56 8.10 21.78
N ALA A 240 -21.50 8.19 22.73
CA ALA A 240 -22.86 8.69 22.45
C ALA A 240 -22.91 10.15 21.95
N LYS A 241 -21.82 10.91 22.07
CA LYS A 241 -21.71 12.30 21.63
C LYS A 241 -20.98 12.45 20.29
N GLU A 242 -20.45 11.36 19.75
CA GLU A 242 -19.70 11.33 18.49
C GLU A 242 -20.56 10.77 17.36
N GLU A 243 -20.18 11.10 16.13
CA GLU A 243 -20.81 10.51 14.95
C GLU A 243 -20.51 9.00 14.90
N LYS A 244 -21.54 8.22 14.60
CA LYS A 244 -21.47 6.76 14.63
C LYS A 244 -20.50 6.24 13.56
N LYS A 245 -19.44 5.54 13.97
CA LYS A 245 -18.47 4.89 13.10
C LYS A 245 -18.91 3.49 12.66
N TYR A 246 -18.28 2.97 11.59
CA TYR A 246 -18.50 1.62 11.06
C TYR A 246 -18.30 0.50 12.10
N VAL A 247 -17.42 0.72 13.08
CA VAL A 247 -17.14 -0.24 14.16
C VAL A 247 -18.36 -0.44 15.06
N ASN A 248 -19.11 0.63 15.36
CA ASN A 248 -20.36 0.54 16.10
C ASN A 248 -21.37 -0.34 15.34
N ASP A 249 -21.56 -0.09 14.05
CA ASP A 249 -22.49 -0.85 13.21
C ASP A 249 -22.12 -2.34 13.12
N GLN A 250 -20.83 -2.66 12.99
CA GLN A 250 -20.37 -4.05 12.89
C GLN A 250 -20.61 -4.81 14.20
N LEU A 251 -20.28 -4.22 15.34
CA LEU A 251 -20.45 -4.85 16.65
C LEU A 251 -21.93 -4.98 17.04
N GLU A 252 -22.74 -3.96 16.77
CA GLU A 252 -24.19 -3.99 17.01
C GLU A 252 -24.87 -5.11 16.20
N LYS A 253 -24.51 -5.26 14.92
CA LYS A 253 -25.02 -6.35 14.07
C LYS A 253 -24.54 -7.71 14.55
N TYR A 254 -23.26 -7.82 14.91
CA TYR A 254 -22.68 -9.09 15.35
C TYR A 254 -23.31 -9.60 16.65
N PHE A 255 -23.56 -8.72 17.63
CA PHE A 255 -24.16 -9.07 18.91
C PHE A 255 -25.69 -8.92 18.97
N ASN A 256 -26.32 -8.57 17.84
CA ASN A 256 -27.75 -8.28 17.75
C ASN A 256 -28.23 -7.28 18.82
N LYS A 257 -27.56 -6.13 18.89
CA LYS A 257 -27.88 -5.02 19.81
C LYS A 257 -28.40 -3.82 19.02
N LYS A 258 -29.29 -3.04 19.61
CA LYS A 258 -29.80 -1.79 19.04
C LYS A 258 -28.77 -0.67 19.07
N SER A 259 -27.94 -0.62 20.12
CA SER A 259 -26.87 0.37 20.23
C SER A 259 -25.74 -0.12 21.13
N ILE A 260 -24.49 0.06 20.71
CA ILE A 260 -23.31 -0.14 21.55
C ILE A 260 -22.41 1.08 21.42
N VAL A 261 -22.20 1.79 22.52
CA VAL A 261 -21.39 3.02 22.56
C VAL A 261 -20.43 3.00 23.74
N VAL A 262 -19.34 3.76 23.62
CA VAL A 262 -18.42 3.98 24.74
C VAL A 262 -18.99 5.05 25.69
N LYS A 263 -18.77 4.87 26.99
CA LYS A 263 -19.12 5.86 28.03
C LYS A 263 -18.36 7.17 27.88
#